data_AF-A0A1I6S680-F1
#
_entry.id   AF-A0A1I6S680-F1
#
_cell.length_a   1.000
_cell.length_b   1.000
_cell.length_c   1.000
_cell.angle_alpha   90.00
_cell.angle_beta   90.00
_cell.angle_gamma   90.00
#
_symmetry.space_group_name_H-M   'P 1'
#
loop_
_entity.id
_entity.type
_entity.pdbx_description
1 polymer ?
#
loop_
_entity_poly.entity_id
_entity_poly.type
_entity_poly.pdbx_seq_one_letter_code
_entity_poly.pdbx_strand_id
1 'polypeptide(L)'
;MRKYNIATILLLAIFLLIVSPVNGVSDDRTKQADTLHQLGLFNGMDNGYQLEAAFTRAQGTAMLLRLAGEDGAAAKAKLKPAFTDVKSTHWAAASIAYAVNKGYVKGISSISFAPDRLMTGKEFLTLINRLLGYPDAVPATAAELSQKNGLLQTDVAERLTGASPFLRGDMVQVAYAALIAKPAGSKKTLLQTLVEDKGAISAVTAAASGLYTSPSKDTDDDFYTPEPGSDPIDSIEEAIRQKLDGK
;
A
#
# COMPACT_ATOMS: atom_id res chain seq x y z
N MET A 1 -30.83 6.80 -66.93
CA MET A 1 -31.27 8.10 -66.38
C MET A 1 -31.95 7.88 -65.04
N ARG A 2 -31.26 8.15 -63.92
CA ARG A 2 -31.86 8.27 -62.58
C ARG A 2 -31.52 9.68 -62.08
N LYS A 3 -32.55 10.48 -61.77
CA LYS A 3 -32.45 11.87 -61.36
C LYS A 3 -32.06 11.93 -59.87
N TYR A 4 -30.99 12.66 -59.56
CA TYR A 4 -30.65 13.07 -58.20
C TYR A 4 -31.38 14.37 -57.89
N ASN A 5 -32.20 14.39 -56.84
CA ASN A 5 -32.77 15.62 -56.30
C ASN A 5 -31.93 16.04 -55.09
N ILE A 6 -31.35 17.23 -55.21
CA ILE A 6 -30.49 17.90 -54.25
C ILE A 6 -31.37 18.80 -53.37
N ALA A 7 -30.93 19.02 -52.13
CA ALA A 7 -31.39 19.99 -51.13
C ALA A 7 -32.54 19.48 -50.22
N THR A 8 -32.42 19.46 -48.89
CA THR A 8 -32.04 20.61 -48.06
C THR A 8 -31.70 20.17 -46.60
N ILE A 9 -30.72 20.87 -46.03
CA ILE A 9 -30.55 21.26 -44.61
C ILE A 9 -29.94 20.25 -43.63
N LEU A 10 -28.62 20.42 -43.52
CA LEU A 10 -27.71 20.13 -42.42
C LEU A 10 -28.22 20.76 -41.11
N LEU A 11 -28.44 19.96 -40.06
CA LEU A 11 -28.46 20.43 -38.67
C LEU A 11 -27.84 19.35 -37.78
N LEU A 12 -26.53 19.15 -37.98
CA LEU A 12 -25.67 18.43 -37.06
C LEU A 12 -25.49 19.32 -35.82
N ALA A 13 -26.37 19.13 -34.83
CA ALA A 13 -26.08 19.57 -33.48
C ALA A 13 -24.92 18.71 -32.95
N ILE A 14 -23.70 19.13 -33.27
CA ILE A 14 -22.48 18.67 -32.61
C ILE A 14 -22.61 19.16 -31.17
N PHE A 15 -23.09 18.27 -30.29
CA PHE A 15 -22.92 18.44 -28.86
C PHE A 15 -21.43 18.23 -28.60
N LEU A 16 -20.66 19.30 -28.76
CA LEU A 16 -19.27 19.36 -28.38
C LEU A 16 -19.27 19.40 -26.85
N LEU A 17 -19.37 18.23 -26.22
CA LEU A 17 -18.91 18.07 -24.85
C LEU A 17 -17.43 18.39 -24.87
N ILE A 18 -17.10 19.59 -24.41
CA ILE A 18 -15.78 19.89 -23.94
C ILE A 18 -15.60 18.99 -22.72
N VAL A 19 -15.10 17.78 -22.95
CA VAL A 19 -14.54 16.98 -21.86
C VAL A 19 -13.24 17.69 -21.51
N SER A 20 -13.31 18.56 -20.50
CA SER A 20 -12.10 19.11 -19.91
C SER A 20 -11.19 17.93 -19.54
N PRO A 21 -9.88 17.99 -19.81
CA PRO A 21 -8.99 16.89 -19.46
C PRO A 21 -9.05 16.61 -17.96
N VAL A 22 -9.52 15.42 -17.57
CA VAL A 22 -9.44 14.89 -16.18
C VAL A 22 -8.01 14.40 -15.93
N ASN A 23 -7.01 15.22 -16.24
CA ASN A 23 -5.60 14.79 -16.20
C ASN A 23 -5.02 14.80 -14.78
N GLY A 24 -5.72 15.33 -13.77
CA GLY A 24 -5.18 15.36 -12.39
C GLY A 24 -5.24 14.00 -11.68
N VAL A 25 -6.39 13.31 -11.73
CA VAL A 25 -6.63 12.11 -10.91
C VAL A 25 -6.02 10.85 -11.51
N SER A 26 -5.91 10.76 -12.84
CA SER A 26 -5.20 9.65 -13.51
C SER A 26 -3.70 9.69 -13.25
N ASP A 27 -3.12 10.89 -13.30
CA ASP A 27 -1.67 11.09 -13.20
C ASP A 27 -1.20 10.83 -11.77
N ASP A 28 -1.97 11.26 -10.78
CA ASP A 28 -1.67 10.99 -9.37
C ASP A 28 -1.77 9.49 -9.04
N ARG A 29 -2.79 8.79 -9.55
CA ARG A 29 -2.90 7.32 -9.35
C ARG A 29 -1.78 6.55 -10.04
N THR A 30 -1.27 7.05 -11.16
CA THR A 30 -0.11 6.44 -11.84
C THR A 30 1.16 6.61 -11.00
N LYS A 31 1.45 7.81 -10.48
CA LYS A 31 2.59 8.04 -9.57
C LYS A 31 2.52 7.20 -8.30
N GLN A 32 1.32 7.06 -7.72
CA GLN A 32 1.08 6.19 -6.57
C GLN A 32 1.35 4.72 -6.91
N ALA A 33 0.92 4.27 -8.09
CA ALA A 33 1.20 2.92 -8.57
C ALA A 33 2.69 2.69 -8.77
N ASP A 34 3.41 3.65 -9.37
CA ASP A 34 4.87 3.60 -9.53
C ASP A 34 5.59 3.49 -8.19
N THR A 35 5.16 4.28 -7.20
CA THR A 35 5.69 4.22 -5.84
C THR A 35 5.48 2.84 -5.21
N LEU A 36 4.26 2.32 -5.27
CA LEU A 36 3.96 0.98 -4.74
C LEU A 36 4.71 -0.12 -5.50
N HIS A 37 4.92 0.05 -6.80
CA HIS A 37 5.68 -0.89 -7.62
C HIS A 37 7.16 -0.89 -7.25
N GLN A 38 7.77 0.30 -7.11
CA GLN A 38 9.15 0.47 -6.66
C GLN A 38 9.38 -0.15 -5.28
N LEU A 39 8.39 -0.07 -4.39
CA LEU A 39 8.42 -0.70 -3.06
C LEU A 39 8.18 -2.22 -3.10
N GLY A 40 7.88 -2.81 -4.26
CA GLY A 40 7.56 -4.24 -4.43
C GLY A 40 6.16 -4.63 -3.93
N LEU A 41 5.31 -3.65 -3.64
CA LEU A 41 3.99 -3.87 -3.02
C LEU A 41 2.86 -4.00 -4.05
N PHE A 42 3.05 -3.46 -5.26
CA PHE A 42 2.06 -3.52 -6.33
C PHE A 42 2.70 -3.99 -7.63
N ASN A 43 2.20 -5.12 -8.13
CA ASN A 43 2.66 -5.67 -9.40
C ASN A 43 1.72 -5.19 -10.52
N GLY A 44 2.33 -4.71 -11.59
CA GLY A 44 1.66 -4.57 -12.88
C GLY A 44 1.25 -5.92 -13.47
N MET A 45 0.56 -5.85 -14.59
CA MET A 45 0.27 -6.97 -15.47
C MET A 45 1.01 -6.74 -16.80
N ASP A 46 0.86 -7.65 -17.75
CA ASP A 46 1.61 -7.65 -19.02
C ASP A 46 1.56 -6.29 -19.76
N ASN A 47 0.44 -5.57 -19.67
CA ASN A 47 0.22 -4.25 -20.29
C ASN A 47 0.15 -3.11 -19.25
N GLY A 48 1.10 -3.05 -18.33
CA GLY A 48 1.17 -2.03 -17.28
C GLY A 48 0.22 -2.30 -16.10
N TYR A 49 -0.15 -1.27 -15.34
CA TYR A 49 -0.91 -1.47 -14.09
C TYR A 49 -2.39 -1.81 -14.27
N GLN A 50 -2.97 -1.45 -15.42
CA GLN A 50 -4.40 -1.54 -15.72
C GLN A 50 -5.27 -0.90 -14.63
N LEU A 51 -5.01 0.38 -14.31
CA LEU A 51 -5.68 1.09 -13.21
C LEU A 51 -7.21 1.20 -13.39
N GLU A 52 -7.69 1.12 -14.63
CA GLU A 52 -9.12 1.16 -14.97
C GLU A 52 -9.80 -0.21 -14.96
N ALA A 53 -9.09 -1.28 -14.59
CA ALA A 53 -9.68 -2.61 -14.45
C ALA A 53 -10.23 -2.84 -13.04
N ALA A 54 -11.36 -3.55 -12.95
CA ALA A 54 -11.83 -4.11 -11.69
C ALA A 54 -10.96 -5.29 -11.25
N PHE A 55 -11.01 -5.66 -9.97
CA PHE A 55 -10.21 -6.75 -9.41
C PHE A 55 -11.02 -7.61 -8.43
N THR A 56 -10.58 -8.85 -8.23
CA THR A 56 -11.26 -9.84 -7.40
C THR A 56 -10.90 -9.74 -5.92
N ARG A 57 -11.71 -10.36 -5.07
CA ARG A 57 -11.43 -10.48 -3.63
C ARG A 57 -10.10 -11.19 -3.34
N ALA A 58 -9.76 -12.20 -4.13
CA ALA A 58 -8.47 -12.87 -4.06
C ALA A 58 -7.30 -11.90 -4.36
N GLN A 59 -7.43 -11.06 -5.40
CA GLN A 59 -6.42 -10.05 -5.74
C GLN A 59 -6.29 -8.99 -4.64
N GLY A 60 -7.39 -8.51 -4.09
CA GLY A 60 -7.38 -7.58 -2.94
C GLY A 60 -6.72 -8.17 -1.69
N THR A 61 -6.92 -9.46 -1.44
CA THR A 61 -6.28 -10.18 -0.32
C THR A 61 -4.77 -10.30 -0.54
N ALA A 62 -4.34 -10.59 -1.76
CA ALA A 62 -2.91 -10.61 -2.09
C ALA A 62 -2.27 -9.23 -1.93
N MET A 63 -2.96 -8.16 -2.32
CA MET A 63 -2.50 -6.78 -2.09
C MET A 63 -2.36 -6.47 -0.59
N LEU A 64 -3.36 -6.86 0.22
CA LEU A 64 -3.34 -6.68 1.67
C LEU A 64 -2.13 -7.37 2.33
N LEU A 65 -1.81 -8.59 1.91
CA LEU A 65 -0.68 -9.33 2.47
C LEU A 65 0.67 -8.72 2.10
N ARG A 66 0.80 -8.12 0.92
CA ARG A 66 1.99 -7.32 0.57
C ARG A 66 2.12 -6.10 1.46
N LEU A 67 1.02 -5.36 1.67
CA LEU A 67 0.99 -4.23 2.60
C LEU A 67 1.25 -4.64 4.06
N ALA A 68 0.96 -5.90 4.41
CA ALA A 68 1.34 -6.46 5.69
C ALA A 68 2.81 -6.90 5.75
N GLY A 69 3.53 -6.99 4.62
CA GLY A 69 4.87 -7.57 4.54
C GLY A 69 4.87 -9.09 4.80
N GLU A 70 3.76 -9.77 4.52
CA GLU A 70 3.54 -11.17 4.89
C GLU A 70 3.16 -12.07 3.71
N ASP A 71 3.24 -11.59 2.46
CA ASP A 71 2.93 -12.37 1.27
C ASP A 71 3.89 -13.57 1.08
N GLY A 72 5.18 -13.39 1.35
CA GLY A 72 6.16 -14.47 1.34
C GLY A 72 5.91 -15.54 2.41
N ALA A 73 5.45 -15.14 3.60
CA ALA A 73 5.05 -16.07 4.66
C ALA A 73 3.76 -16.81 4.30
N ALA A 74 2.78 -16.09 3.74
CA ALA A 74 1.52 -16.65 3.28
C ALA A 74 1.69 -17.69 2.16
N ALA A 75 2.59 -17.43 1.20
CA ALA A 75 2.89 -18.36 0.11
C ALA A 75 3.49 -19.69 0.60
N LYS A 76 4.20 -19.68 1.74
CA LYS A 76 4.81 -20.86 2.36
C LYS A 76 3.90 -21.54 3.39
N ALA A 77 2.78 -20.90 3.73
CA ALA A 77 1.89 -21.38 4.77
C ALA A 77 1.18 -22.67 4.31
N LYS A 78 1.33 -23.74 5.09
CA LYS A 78 0.62 -25.02 4.87
C LYS A 78 -0.79 -24.99 5.49
N LEU A 79 -1.52 -23.89 5.26
CA LEU A 79 -2.88 -23.69 5.78
C LEU A 79 -3.91 -24.08 4.71
N LYS A 80 -5.01 -24.71 5.15
CA LYS A 80 -6.13 -25.05 4.27
C LYS A 80 -7.21 -23.97 4.36
N PRO A 81 -7.83 -23.57 3.23
CA PRO A 81 -8.97 -22.66 3.25
C PRO A 81 -10.12 -23.24 4.08
N ALA A 82 -10.75 -22.42 4.92
CA ALA A 82 -11.92 -22.80 5.71
C ALA A 82 -13.25 -22.68 4.93
N PHE A 83 -13.19 -22.34 3.64
CA PHE A 83 -14.35 -22.02 2.81
C PHE A 83 -14.54 -23.04 1.70
N THR A 84 -15.79 -23.41 1.44
CA THR A 84 -16.15 -24.45 0.47
C THR A 84 -15.92 -24.02 -0.98
N ASP A 85 -15.92 -22.71 -1.24
CA ASP A 85 -15.70 -22.11 -2.56
C ASP A 85 -14.23 -21.77 -2.85
N VAL A 86 -13.30 -22.06 -1.92
CA VAL A 86 -11.86 -21.88 -2.13
C VAL A 86 -11.20 -23.25 -2.26
N LYS A 87 -11.11 -23.73 -3.51
CA LYS A 87 -10.40 -24.99 -3.84
C LYS A 87 -8.92 -24.86 -3.46
N SER A 88 -8.31 -25.96 -3.00
CA SER A 88 -6.87 -26.00 -2.68
C SER A 88 -5.95 -25.69 -3.87
N THR A 89 -6.44 -25.89 -5.08
CA THR A 89 -5.73 -25.57 -6.34
C THR A 89 -5.89 -24.12 -6.78
N HIS A 90 -6.76 -23.34 -6.12
CA HIS A 90 -6.90 -21.92 -6.42
C HIS A 90 -5.61 -21.18 -6.05
N TRP A 91 -5.10 -20.32 -6.92
CA TRP A 91 -3.80 -19.65 -6.74
C TRP A 91 -3.69 -18.88 -5.41
N ALA A 92 -4.80 -18.30 -4.95
CA ALA A 92 -4.87 -17.56 -3.69
C ALA A 92 -5.24 -18.40 -2.45
N ALA A 93 -5.36 -19.72 -2.56
CA ALA A 93 -5.87 -20.57 -1.47
C ALA A 93 -5.04 -20.40 -0.18
N ALA A 94 -3.71 -20.48 -0.27
CA ALA A 94 -2.82 -20.29 0.87
C ALA A 94 -2.89 -18.86 1.43
N SER A 95 -2.89 -17.85 0.54
CA SER A 95 -3.00 -16.44 0.92
C SER A 95 -4.30 -16.14 1.66
N ILE A 96 -5.43 -16.64 1.17
CA ILE A 96 -6.74 -16.47 1.82
C ILE A 96 -6.73 -17.15 3.19
N ALA A 97 -6.28 -18.41 3.27
CA ALA A 97 -6.23 -19.14 4.54
C ALA A 97 -5.35 -18.43 5.58
N TYR A 98 -4.18 -17.93 5.16
CA TYR A 98 -3.28 -17.17 6.02
C TYR A 98 -3.89 -15.85 6.50
N ALA A 99 -4.48 -15.07 5.59
CA ALA A 99 -5.08 -13.78 5.93
C ALA A 99 -6.30 -13.93 6.85
N VAL A 100 -7.07 -15.03 6.72
CA VAL A 100 -8.16 -15.36 7.65
C VAL A 100 -7.61 -15.70 9.03
N ASN A 101 -6.58 -16.54 9.10
CA ASN A 101 -5.95 -16.92 10.36
C ASN A 101 -5.35 -15.72 11.11
N LYS A 102 -4.85 -14.72 10.37
CA LYS A 102 -4.38 -13.44 10.92
C LYS A 102 -5.50 -12.47 11.32
N GLY A 103 -6.76 -12.77 10.99
CA GLY A 103 -7.90 -11.89 11.23
C GLY A 103 -7.98 -10.69 10.27
N TYR A 104 -7.12 -10.62 9.25
CA TYR A 104 -7.10 -9.52 8.28
C TYR A 104 -8.32 -9.55 7.36
N VAL A 105 -8.70 -10.74 6.89
CA VAL A 105 -9.87 -10.93 6.02
C VAL A 105 -10.91 -11.83 6.69
N LYS A 106 -12.17 -11.66 6.28
CA LYS A 106 -13.29 -12.53 6.66
C LYS A 106 -14.01 -13.01 5.41
N GLY A 107 -14.64 -14.17 5.49
CA GLY A 107 -15.57 -14.66 4.48
C GLY A 107 -16.78 -13.74 4.34
N ILE A 108 -17.51 -13.86 3.24
CA ILE A 108 -18.81 -13.20 3.08
C ILE A 108 -19.91 -13.95 3.86
N SER A 109 -19.63 -15.19 4.24
CA SER A 109 -20.39 -15.99 5.20
C SER A 109 -19.42 -16.90 5.97
N SER A 110 -19.95 -17.75 6.85
CA SER A 110 -19.17 -18.77 7.56
C SER A 110 -18.56 -19.83 6.64
N ILE A 111 -19.12 -20.02 5.43
CA ILE A 111 -18.72 -21.10 4.52
C ILE A 111 -18.18 -20.61 3.17
N SER A 112 -18.34 -19.32 2.83
CA SER A 112 -17.98 -18.76 1.52
C SER A 112 -17.09 -17.53 1.64
N PHE A 113 -16.06 -17.49 0.80
CA PHE A 113 -15.18 -16.34 0.64
C PHE A 113 -15.44 -15.53 -0.62
N ALA A 114 -15.95 -16.18 -1.67
CA ALA A 114 -16.13 -15.66 -3.02
C ALA A 114 -14.83 -15.09 -3.64
N PRO A 115 -13.78 -15.91 -3.86
CA PRO A 115 -12.45 -15.44 -4.26
C PRO A 115 -12.43 -14.70 -5.60
N ASP A 116 -13.26 -15.13 -6.56
CA ASP A 116 -13.32 -14.57 -7.92
C ASP A 116 -14.36 -13.45 -8.07
N ARG A 117 -15.14 -13.16 -7.02
CA ARG A 117 -16.07 -12.04 -7.04
C ARG A 117 -15.28 -10.73 -7.01
N LEU A 118 -15.75 -9.73 -7.76
CA LEU A 118 -15.21 -8.38 -7.71
C LEU A 118 -15.21 -7.83 -6.28
N MET A 119 -14.12 -7.14 -5.93
CA MET A 119 -13.97 -6.43 -4.68
C MET A 119 -14.77 -5.12 -4.72
N THR A 120 -15.41 -4.77 -3.62
CA THR A 120 -16.05 -3.46 -3.45
C THR A 120 -15.15 -2.52 -2.64
N GLY A 121 -15.32 -1.20 -2.80
CA GLY A 121 -14.54 -0.23 -2.03
C GLY A 121 -14.74 -0.35 -0.52
N LYS A 122 -15.98 -0.54 -0.06
CA LYS A 122 -16.31 -0.76 1.35
C LYS A 122 -15.55 -1.95 1.94
N GLU A 123 -15.46 -3.04 1.19
CA GLU A 123 -14.73 -4.23 1.62
C GLU A 123 -13.23 -3.99 1.65
N PHE A 124 -12.64 -3.40 0.60
CA PHE A 124 -11.21 -3.16 0.57
C PHE A 124 -10.76 -2.21 1.69
N LEU A 125 -11.49 -1.11 1.91
CA LEU A 125 -11.22 -0.21 3.04
C LEU A 125 -11.36 -0.92 4.38
N THR A 126 -12.33 -1.83 4.52
CA THR A 126 -12.46 -2.66 5.74
C THR A 126 -11.20 -3.49 5.98
N LEU A 127 -10.64 -4.10 4.94
CA LEU A 127 -9.40 -4.89 5.06
C LEU A 127 -8.23 -4.02 5.50
N ILE A 128 -8.08 -2.83 4.92
CA ILE A 128 -7.00 -1.89 5.24
C ILE A 128 -7.13 -1.36 6.67
N ASN A 129 -8.34 -0.99 7.10
CA ASN A 129 -8.58 -0.57 8.48
C ASN A 129 -8.23 -1.68 9.49
N ARG A 130 -8.52 -2.96 9.18
CA ARG A 130 -8.10 -4.09 10.01
C ARG A 130 -6.59 -4.28 10.05
N LEU A 131 -5.93 -4.15 8.91
CA LEU A 131 -4.46 -4.23 8.84
C LEU A 131 -3.81 -3.14 9.71
N LEU A 132 -4.36 -1.93 9.69
CA LEU A 132 -3.91 -0.82 10.52
C LEU A 132 -4.33 -0.95 11.99
N GLY A 133 -5.08 -1.99 12.36
CA GLY A 133 -5.50 -2.23 13.74
C GLY A 133 -6.60 -1.27 14.23
N TYR A 134 -7.28 -0.56 13.33
CA TYR A 134 -8.40 0.30 13.73
C TYR A 134 -9.61 -0.58 14.14
N PRO A 135 -10.16 -0.38 15.36
CA PRO A 135 -11.22 -1.23 15.89
C PRO A 135 -12.52 -1.09 15.09
N ASP A 136 -13.40 -2.08 15.22
CA ASP A 136 -14.76 -2.07 14.65
C ASP A 136 -14.84 -1.87 13.13
N ALA A 137 -13.78 -2.26 12.42
CA ALA A 137 -13.72 -2.23 10.96
C ALA A 137 -14.69 -3.23 10.33
N VAL A 138 -15.82 -2.71 9.85
CA VAL A 138 -16.85 -3.42 9.07
C VAL A 138 -17.25 -2.60 7.84
N PRO A 139 -17.84 -3.22 6.79
CA PRO A 139 -18.17 -2.51 5.56
C PRO A 139 -19.09 -1.30 5.74
N ALA A 140 -19.97 -1.31 6.75
CA ALA A 140 -20.89 -0.21 7.03
C ALA A 140 -20.18 1.05 7.56
N THR A 141 -19.09 0.90 8.31
CA THR A 141 -18.36 2.00 8.98
C THR A 141 -17.03 2.32 8.31
N ALA A 142 -16.66 1.59 7.25
CA ALA A 142 -15.33 1.64 6.67
C ALA A 142 -14.91 3.05 6.21
N ALA A 143 -15.81 3.83 5.60
CA ALA A 143 -15.50 5.20 5.17
C ALA A 143 -15.26 6.14 6.36
N GLU A 144 -16.21 6.17 7.31
CA GLU A 144 -16.13 6.99 8.53
C GLU A 144 -14.87 6.66 9.34
N LEU A 145 -14.56 5.37 9.51
CA LEU A 145 -13.39 4.93 10.24
C LEU A 145 -12.08 5.36 9.55
N SER A 146 -12.03 5.29 8.21
CA SER A 146 -10.88 5.78 7.44
C SER A 146 -10.69 7.29 7.61
N GLN A 147 -11.78 8.06 7.62
CA GLN A 147 -11.74 9.51 7.84
C GLN A 147 -11.27 9.85 9.26
N LYS A 148 -11.89 9.24 10.27
CA LYS A 148 -11.60 9.46 11.69
C LYS A 148 -10.13 9.24 12.04
N ASN A 149 -9.49 8.26 11.42
CA ASN A 149 -8.08 7.93 11.66
C ASN A 149 -7.12 8.60 10.66
N GLY A 150 -7.59 9.56 9.86
CA GLY A 150 -6.76 10.31 8.91
C GLY A 150 -6.21 9.47 7.75
N LEU A 151 -6.80 8.30 7.48
CA LEU A 151 -6.41 7.46 6.35
C LEU A 151 -6.87 8.08 5.02
N LEU A 152 -8.07 8.64 4.96
CA LEU A 152 -8.63 9.25 3.75
C LEU A 152 -9.36 10.55 4.07
N GLN A 153 -9.34 11.50 3.12
CA GLN A 153 -10.24 12.65 3.13
C GLN A 153 -11.69 12.21 2.92
N THR A 154 -12.64 13.02 3.39
CA THR A 154 -14.07 12.68 3.38
C THR A 154 -14.60 12.41 1.97
N ASP A 155 -14.35 13.31 1.04
CA ASP A 155 -14.74 13.20 -0.37
C ASP A 155 -14.14 11.95 -1.04
N VAL A 156 -12.88 11.64 -0.74
CA VAL A 156 -12.19 10.46 -1.25
C VAL A 156 -12.82 9.18 -0.69
N ALA A 157 -13.07 9.11 0.61
CA ALA A 157 -13.67 7.94 1.25
C ALA A 157 -15.10 7.66 0.74
N GLU A 158 -15.91 8.71 0.57
CA GLU A 158 -17.26 8.59 0.01
C GLU A 158 -17.24 8.11 -1.45
N ARG A 159 -16.40 8.73 -2.29
CA ARG A 159 -16.23 8.31 -3.69
C ARG A 159 -15.82 6.84 -3.79
N LEU A 160 -14.81 6.42 -3.03
CA LEU A 160 -14.28 5.07 -3.09
C LEU A 160 -15.30 4.02 -2.61
N THR A 161 -16.07 4.33 -1.56
CA THR A 161 -17.08 3.39 -1.04
C THR A 161 -18.37 3.34 -1.86
N GLY A 162 -18.65 4.36 -2.67
CA GLY A 162 -19.73 4.40 -3.66
C GLY A 162 -19.34 3.87 -5.05
N ALA A 163 -18.05 3.67 -5.32
CA ALA A 163 -17.55 3.27 -6.64
C ALA A 163 -18.06 1.87 -7.06
N SER A 164 -18.57 1.79 -8.31
CA SER A 164 -19.03 0.56 -8.93
C SER A 164 -18.78 0.60 -10.45
N PRO A 165 -17.81 -0.15 -10.98
CA PRO A 165 -16.89 -1.03 -10.25
C PRO A 165 -15.89 -0.26 -9.38
N PHE A 166 -15.35 -0.92 -8.36
CA PHE A 166 -14.16 -0.45 -7.63
C PHE A 166 -12.90 -0.86 -8.40
N LEU A 167 -12.09 0.11 -8.78
CA LEU A 167 -11.01 -0.10 -9.76
C LEU A 167 -9.65 -0.34 -9.10
N ARG A 168 -8.69 -0.87 -9.87
CA ARG A 168 -7.30 -1.04 -9.41
C ARG A 168 -6.63 0.28 -9.06
N GLY A 169 -6.95 1.37 -9.75
CA GLY A 169 -6.50 2.72 -9.39
C GLY A 169 -7.04 3.18 -8.05
N ASP A 170 -8.29 2.83 -7.72
CA ASP A 170 -8.88 3.11 -6.42
C ASP A 170 -8.19 2.31 -5.30
N MET A 171 -7.90 1.03 -5.57
CA MET A 171 -7.10 0.17 -4.68
C MET A 171 -5.71 0.76 -4.43
N VAL A 172 -5.03 1.24 -5.47
CA VAL A 172 -3.71 1.90 -5.40
C VAL A 172 -3.77 3.12 -4.50
N GLN A 173 -4.78 3.98 -4.65
CA GLN A 173 -4.93 5.17 -3.83
C GLN A 173 -5.08 4.81 -2.34
N VAL A 174 -5.90 3.82 -2.02
CA VAL A 174 -6.09 3.36 -0.64
C VAL A 174 -4.80 2.72 -0.09
N ALA A 175 -4.11 1.91 -0.90
CA ALA A 175 -2.87 1.26 -0.50
C ALA A 175 -1.74 2.28 -0.22
N TYR A 176 -1.61 3.30 -1.07
CA TYR A 176 -0.66 4.39 -0.88
C TYR A 176 -0.98 5.17 0.40
N ALA A 177 -2.25 5.50 0.63
CA ALA A 177 -2.69 6.16 1.85
C ALA A 177 -2.39 5.32 3.11
N ALA A 178 -2.50 3.99 3.01
CA ALA A 178 -2.16 3.10 4.11
C ALA A 178 -0.67 3.15 4.47
N LEU A 179 0.24 3.30 3.50
CA LEU A 179 1.68 3.38 3.75
C LEU A 179 2.08 4.58 4.61
N ILE A 180 1.40 5.71 4.41
CA ILE A 180 1.67 6.97 5.14
C ILE A 180 0.89 7.07 6.45
N ALA A 181 -0.16 6.25 6.63
CA ALA A 181 -0.93 6.20 7.86
C ALA A 181 -0.16 5.51 8.99
N LYS A 182 -0.49 5.86 10.24
CA LYS A 182 0.06 5.22 11.44
C LYS A 182 -0.92 4.16 11.94
N PRO A 183 -0.52 2.88 12.02
CA PRO A 183 -1.34 1.86 12.66
C PRO A 183 -1.75 2.26 14.09
N ALA A 184 -2.87 1.74 14.56
CA ALA A 184 -3.40 2.01 15.90
C ALA A 184 -2.33 1.78 16.98
N GLY A 185 -2.08 2.81 17.80
CA GLY A 185 -1.09 2.76 18.88
C GLY A 185 0.37 2.85 18.41
N SER A 186 0.65 2.91 17.11
CA SER A 186 2.01 3.08 16.59
C SER A 186 2.38 4.55 16.42
N LYS A 187 3.65 4.86 16.69
CA LYS A 187 4.26 6.15 16.31
C LYS A 187 4.81 6.15 14.88
N LYS A 188 5.05 4.95 14.33
CA LYS A 188 5.60 4.72 12.99
C LYS A 188 4.47 4.64 11.97
N THR A 189 4.73 5.10 10.75
CA THR A 189 3.85 4.81 9.61
C THR A 189 3.89 3.32 9.27
N LEU A 190 2.95 2.84 8.46
CA LEU A 190 3.00 1.48 7.95
C LEU A 190 4.29 1.23 7.15
N LEU A 191 4.73 2.19 6.31
CA LEU A 191 5.99 2.06 5.58
C LEU A 191 7.20 1.94 6.53
N GLN A 192 7.29 2.77 7.56
CA GLN A 192 8.34 2.65 8.58
C GLN A 192 8.30 1.30 9.28
N THR A 193 7.11 0.79 9.60
CA THR A 193 6.94 -0.55 10.19
C THR A 193 7.44 -1.66 9.25
N LEU A 194 7.14 -1.55 7.95
CA LEU A 194 7.60 -2.51 6.93
C LEU A 194 9.12 -2.53 6.77
N VAL A 195 9.77 -1.37 6.91
CA VAL A 195 11.22 -1.23 6.80
C VAL A 195 11.92 -1.64 8.09
N GLU A 196 11.54 -1.04 9.22
CA GLU A 196 12.30 -1.10 10.47
C GLU A 196 11.96 -2.33 11.30
N ASP A 197 10.69 -2.74 11.34
CA ASP A 197 10.23 -3.80 12.25
C ASP A 197 10.07 -5.14 11.52
N LYS A 198 9.63 -5.13 10.26
CA LYS A 198 9.39 -6.34 9.47
C LYS A 198 10.53 -6.71 8.52
N GLY A 199 11.38 -5.75 8.14
CA GLY A 199 12.41 -5.96 7.11
C GLY A 199 11.85 -6.39 5.75
N ALA A 200 10.57 -6.10 5.50
CA ALA A 200 9.87 -6.48 4.26
C ALA A 200 10.26 -5.58 3.08
N ILE A 201 10.75 -4.36 3.36
CA ILE A 201 11.24 -3.40 2.39
C ILE A 201 12.59 -2.89 2.86
N SER A 202 13.58 -2.82 1.97
CA SER A 202 14.89 -2.28 2.32
C SER A 202 14.82 -0.76 2.57
N ALA A 203 15.63 -0.25 3.49
CA ALA A 203 15.70 1.20 3.76
C ALA A 203 16.09 2.01 2.52
N VAL A 204 16.94 1.47 1.64
CA VAL A 204 17.34 2.11 0.38
C VAL A 204 16.15 2.24 -0.58
N THR A 205 15.40 1.15 -0.76
CA THR A 205 14.20 1.15 -1.61
C THR A 205 13.15 2.10 -1.06
N ALA A 206 12.95 2.10 0.26
CA ALA A 206 12.00 3.00 0.91
C ALA A 206 12.43 4.47 0.78
N ALA A 207 13.70 4.79 0.98
CA ALA A 207 14.21 6.16 0.82
C ALA A 207 14.02 6.67 -0.61
N ALA A 208 14.26 5.81 -1.60
CA ALA A 208 14.07 6.14 -3.01
C ALA A 208 12.60 6.43 -3.39
N SER A 209 11.62 6.07 -2.55
CA SER A 209 10.22 6.42 -2.75
C SER A 209 9.86 7.85 -2.33
N GLY A 210 10.74 8.52 -1.57
CA GLY A 210 10.47 9.83 -0.95
C GLY A 210 9.52 9.80 0.25
N LEU A 211 8.95 8.64 0.60
CA LEU A 211 8.03 8.46 1.73
C LEU A 211 8.72 8.06 3.04
N TYR A 212 10.00 7.71 2.98
CA TYR A 212 10.77 7.27 4.13
C TYR A 212 12.06 8.07 4.22
N THR A 213 12.27 8.69 5.37
CA THR A 213 13.59 9.16 5.78
C THR A 213 14.09 8.20 6.83
N SER A 214 15.31 7.66 6.64
CA SER A 214 15.95 6.93 7.72
C SER A 214 15.98 7.84 8.94
N PRO A 215 15.69 7.33 10.16
CA PRO A 215 16.14 8.02 11.36
C PRO A 215 17.62 8.33 11.11
N SER A 216 18.01 9.59 11.27
CA SER A 216 19.43 9.89 11.43
C SER A 216 19.92 8.89 12.46
N LYS A 217 21.00 8.15 12.15
CA LYS A 217 21.83 7.73 13.27
C LYS A 217 22.11 9.05 13.97
N ASP A 218 21.60 9.25 15.17
CA ASP A 218 22.15 10.25 16.05
C ASP A 218 23.63 9.87 16.10
N THR A 219 24.42 10.54 15.27
CA THR A 219 25.84 10.62 15.47
C THR A 219 25.97 11.51 16.68
N ASP A 220 25.65 10.93 17.84
CA ASP A 220 26.45 11.10 19.06
C ASP A 220 27.82 10.42 18.83
N ASP A 221 28.38 10.54 17.61
CA ASP A 221 29.81 10.67 17.48
C ASP A 221 30.06 12.03 18.10
N ASP A 222 30.25 12.05 19.41
CA ASP A 222 31.10 13.01 20.08
C ASP A 222 32.38 13.03 19.26
N PHE A 223 32.41 13.90 18.25
CA PHE A 223 33.57 14.21 17.49
C PHE A 223 34.49 14.83 18.53
N TYR A 224 35.33 14.01 19.15
CA TYR A 224 36.33 14.46 20.10
C TYR A 224 37.13 15.52 19.36
N THR A 225 36.84 16.78 19.64
CA THR A 225 37.68 17.89 19.26
C THR A 225 38.80 17.88 20.29
N PRO A 226 40.03 17.50 19.92
CA PRO A 226 41.14 17.56 20.86
C PRO A 226 41.25 19.00 21.38
N GLU A 227 41.57 19.16 22.65
CA GLU A 227 41.85 20.50 23.18
C GLU A 227 42.94 21.16 22.32
N PRO A 228 42.77 22.44 21.93
CA PRO A 228 43.76 23.16 21.14
C PRO A 228 45.13 23.13 21.84
N GLY A 229 46.08 22.38 21.27
CA GLY A 229 47.43 22.24 21.81
C GLY A 229 47.76 20.88 22.44
N SER A 230 46.82 19.93 22.46
CA SER A 230 47.14 18.52 22.76
C SER A 230 47.51 17.81 21.46
N ASP A 231 48.80 17.46 21.29
CA ASP A 231 49.24 16.68 20.14
C ASP A 231 48.62 15.26 20.27
N PRO A 232 47.86 14.75 19.28
CA PRO A 232 47.17 13.46 19.41
C PRO A 232 48.10 12.28 19.69
N ILE A 233 49.39 12.42 19.36
CA ILE A 233 50.43 11.44 19.60
C ILE A 233 50.77 11.34 21.10
N ASP A 234 50.79 12.46 21.83
CA ASP A 234 51.16 12.49 23.25
C ASP A 234 50.15 11.71 24.10
N SER A 235 48.86 11.81 23.78
CA SER A 235 47.79 11.06 24.46
C SER A 235 47.88 9.54 24.25
N ILE A 236 48.42 9.12 23.10
CA ILE A 236 48.62 7.70 22.78
C ILE A 236 49.87 7.17 23.50
N GLU A 237 50.94 7.95 23.54
CA GLU A 237 52.17 7.56 24.25
C GLU A 237 51.96 7.46 25.77
N GLU A 238 51.20 8.39 26.38
CA GLU A 238 50.82 8.36 27.79
C GLU A 238 50.00 7.09 28.13
N ALA A 239 49.03 6.75 27.28
CA ALA A 239 48.19 5.57 27.44
C ALA A 239 48.96 4.25 27.27
N ILE A 240 49.99 4.24 26.42
CA ILE A 240 50.89 3.08 26.26
C ILE A 240 51.80 2.94 27.48
N ARG A 241 52.37 4.04 28.00
CA ARG A 241 53.22 4.03 29.21
C ARG A 241 52.46 3.52 30.43
N GLN A 242 51.25 4.01 30.69
CA GLN A 242 50.42 3.54 31.82
C GLN A 242 50.07 2.05 31.74
N LYS A 243 49.95 1.46 30.54
CA LYS A 243 49.71 0.03 30.35
C LYS A 243 50.96 -0.84 30.52
N LEU A 244 52.15 -0.28 30.34
CA LEU A 244 53.42 -1.00 30.49
C LEU A 244 53.93 -0.98 31.93
N ASP A 245 53.68 0.08 32.69
CA ASP A 245 54.10 0.22 34.09
C ASP A 245 53.17 -0.52 35.09
N GLY A 246 52.05 -1.08 34.60
CA GLY A 246 51.08 -1.84 35.39
C GLY A 246 51.30 -3.36 35.45
N LYS A 247 52.51 -3.86 35.20
CA LYS A 247 52.87 -5.30 35.26
C LYS A 247 54.02 -5.58 36.21
#